data_AF-X5DP55-F1
#
_entry.id   AF-X5DP55-F1
#
_cell.length_a   1.000
_cell.length_b   1.000
_cell.length_c   1.000
_cell.angle_alpha   90.00
_cell.angle_beta   90.00
_cell.angle_gamma   90.00
#
_symmetry.space_group_name_H-M   'P 1'
#
loop_
_entity.id
_entity.type
_entity.pdbx_description
1 polymer ?
#
loop_
_entity_poly.entity_id
_entity_poly.type
_entity_poly.pdbx_seq_one_letter_code
_entity_poly.pdbx_strand_id
1 'polypeptide(L)'
;MSDTVNPVNTATTDPAAPVKHKAGAFDIRTVTAALLGIYGVVLLLCAAFLDPGVNPDTGEAKSMIDNVWAGIALLVVSAALILWAKLNPVVVDESLIDEDKLPGTDT
;
A
#
# COMPACT_ATOMS: atom_id res chain seq x y z
N MET A 1 -53.63 38.45 18.92
CA MET A 1 -53.10 37.53 19.94
C MET A 1 -53.14 36.12 19.37
N SER A 2 -52.16 35.79 18.52
CA SER A 2 -51.88 34.43 18.02
C SER A 2 -50.68 34.49 17.08
N ASP A 3 -49.51 34.84 17.61
CA ASP A 3 -48.25 34.55 16.94
C ASP A 3 -47.98 33.06 17.16
N THR A 4 -48.30 32.25 16.15
CA THR A 4 -47.91 30.84 16.08
C THR A 4 -46.40 30.79 15.92
N VAL A 5 -45.68 30.69 17.02
CA VAL A 5 -44.24 30.43 17.05
C VAL A 5 -44.02 29.03 16.48
N ASN A 6 -43.45 28.97 15.28
CA ASN A 6 -42.98 27.73 14.68
C ASN A 6 -41.79 27.24 15.52
N PRO A 7 -41.79 26.01 16.06
CA PRO A 7 -40.59 25.47 16.67
C PRO A 7 -39.56 25.32 15.55
N VAL A 8 -38.52 26.15 15.57
CA VAL A 8 -37.33 25.89 14.79
C VAL A 8 -36.81 24.55 15.33
N ASN A 9 -36.95 23.50 14.54
CA ASN A 9 -36.25 22.26 14.80
C ASN A 9 -34.78 22.56 14.57
N THR A 10 -34.09 23.07 15.60
CA THR A 10 -32.64 22.98 15.69
C THR A 10 -32.33 21.51 15.85
N ALA A 11 -32.34 20.78 14.74
CA ALA A 11 -31.57 19.55 14.63
C ALA A 11 -30.13 19.99 14.87
N THR A 12 -29.67 19.87 16.11
CA THR A 12 -28.26 19.85 16.45
C THR A 12 -27.68 18.73 15.59
N THR A 13 -27.08 19.09 14.47
CA THR A 13 -26.30 18.15 13.68
C THR A 13 -25.14 17.78 14.58
N ASP A 14 -25.27 16.66 15.29
CA ASP A 14 -24.16 16.03 16.01
C ASP A 14 -22.96 16.03 15.06
N PRO A 15 -21.79 16.54 15.46
CA PRO A 15 -20.60 16.48 14.63
C PRO A 15 -20.32 15.00 14.37
N ALA A 16 -20.58 14.58 13.14
CA ALA A 16 -20.38 13.21 12.69
C ALA A 16 -18.98 12.77 13.09
N ALA A 17 -18.91 11.65 13.82
CA ALA A 17 -17.66 11.11 14.35
C ALA A 17 -16.57 11.05 13.25
N PRO A 18 -15.32 11.44 13.54
CA PRO A 18 -14.26 11.51 12.55
C PRO A 18 -14.05 10.14 11.92
N VAL A 19 -14.37 10.03 10.63
CA VAL A 19 -14.17 8.81 9.86
C VAL A 19 -12.68 8.67 9.62
N LYS A 20 -12.00 7.89 10.47
CA LYS A 20 -10.58 7.53 10.30
C LYS A 20 -10.39 6.82 8.96
N HIS A 21 -9.99 7.56 7.93
CA HIS A 21 -9.61 6.98 6.67
C HIS A 21 -8.19 6.43 6.77
N LYS A 22 -8.03 5.10 6.66
CA LYS A 22 -6.71 4.50 6.45
C LYS A 22 -6.26 4.88 5.04
N ALA A 23 -5.47 5.93 4.89
CA ALA A 23 -4.73 6.22 3.66
C ALA A 23 -3.59 5.20 3.38
N GLY A 24 -3.73 3.95 3.87
CA GLY A 24 -2.62 3.03 4.08
C GLY A 24 -2.47 1.94 3.03
N ALA A 25 -3.33 1.89 2.00
CA ALA A 25 -3.25 0.86 0.97
C ALA A 25 -2.19 1.15 -0.11
N PHE A 26 -1.83 2.43 -0.32
CA PHE A 26 -0.85 2.89 -1.30
C PHE A 26 0.46 3.41 -0.66
N ASP A 27 0.93 2.77 0.42
CA ASP A 27 2.29 3.02 0.93
C ASP A 27 3.32 2.37 -0.02
N ILE A 28 4.36 3.12 -0.41
CA ILE A 28 5.49 2.64 -1.22
C ILE A 28 6.10 1.35 -0.65
N ARG A 29 6.11 1.18 0.68
CA ARG A 29 6.62 -0.04 1.33
C ARG A 29 5.82 -1.27 0.94
N THR A 30 4.50 -1.16 0.94
CA THR A 30 3.57 -2.25 0.58
C THR A 30 3.68 -2.57 -0.91
N VAL A 31 3.76 -1.53 -1.76
CA VAL A 31 3.94 -1.69 -3.21
C VAL A 31 5.27 -2.38 -3.52
N THR A 32 6.39 -1.86 -3.04
CA THR A 32 7.72 -2.44 -3.25
C THR A 32 7.81 -3.86 -2.70
N ALA A 33 7.24 -4.14 -1.52
CA ALA A 33 7.24 -5.48 -0.95
C ALA A 33 6.44 -6.48 -1.79
N ALA A 34 5.28 -6.07 -2.32
CA ALA A 34 4.47 -6.90 -3.21
C ALA A 34 5.19 -7.19 -4.53
N LEU A 35 5.78 -6.17 -5.16
CA LEU A 35 6.58 -6.33 -6.39
C LEU A 35 7.77 -7.29 -6.17
N LEU A 36 8.55 -7.10 -5.11
CA LEU A 36 9.66 -7.98 -4.74
C LEU A 36 9.19 -9.41 -4.46
N GLY A 37 8.07 -9.56 -3.75
CA GLY A 37 7.49 -10.86 -3.43
C GLY A 37 7.06 -11.63 -4.68
N ILE A 38 6.33 -10.97 -5.58
CA ILE A 38 5.92 -11.56 -6.87
C ILE A 38 7.17 -11.95 -7.68
N TYR A 39 8.17 -11.07 -7.75
CA TYR A 39 9.40 -11.35 -8.49
C TYR A 39 10.19 -12.53 -7.89
N GLY A 40 10.29 -12.60 -6.56
CA GLY A 40 10.92 -13.72 -5.85
C GLY A 40 10.22 -15.06 -6.13
N VAL A 41 8.88 -15.07 -6.11
CA VAL A 41 8.10 -16.26 -6.49
C VAL A 41 8.36 -16.64 -7.95
N VAL A 42 8.34 -15.68 -8.87
CA VAL A 42 8.64 -15.94 -10.29
C VAL A 42 10.04 -16.54 -10.46
N LEU A 43 11.06 -16.05 -9.75
CA LEU A 43 12.40 -16.63 -9.82
C LEU A 43 12.47 -18.06 -9.27
N LEU A 44 11.72 -18.38 -8.22
CA LEU A 44 11.63 -19.76 -7.71
C LEU A 44 10.92 -20.67 -8.71
N LEU A 45 9.86 -20.19 -9.38
CA LEU A 45 9.18 -20.93 -10.44
C LEU A 45 10.11 -21.13 -11.64
N CYS A 46 10.88 -20.11 -12.04
CA CYS A 46 11.88 -20.24 -13.09
C CYS A 46 12.96 -21.25 -12.73
N ALA A 47 13.45 -21.23 -11.48
CA ALA A 47 14.42 -22.20 -11.01
C ALA A 47 13.84 -23.62 -11.00
N ALA A 48 12.59 -23.81 -10.57
CA ALA A 48 11.99 -25.13 -10.42
C ALA A 48 11.52 -25.75 -11.74
N PHE A 49 11.03 -24.93 -12.69
CA PHE A 49 10.34 -25.41 -13.89
C PHE A 49 11.04 -25.07 -15.20
N LEU A 50 12.04 -24.19 -15.21
CA LEU A 50 12.58 -23.57 -16.42
C LEU A 50 14.10 -23.77 -16.63
N ASP A 51 14.78 -24.59 -15.82
CA ASP A 51 16.24 -24.76 -15.88
C ASP A 51 16.70 -26.17 -16.36
N PRO A 52 17.82 -26.28 -17.12
CA PRO A 52 18.77 -25.22 -17.45
C PRO A 52 18.53 -24.51 -18.78
N GLY A 53 18.33 -23.20 -18.69
CA GLY A 53 18.60 -22.30 -19.80
C GLY A 53 20.10 -22.30 -20.13
N VAL A 54 20.43 -22.07 -21.39
CA VAL A 54 21.81 -22.02 -21.87
C VAL A 54 22.32 -20.58 -21.73
N ASN A 55 23.52 -20.39 -21.18
CA ASN A 55 24.15 -19.08 -21.13
C ASN A 55 24.43 -18.60 -22.57
N PRO A 56 23.84 -17.48 -23.04
CA PRO A 56 23.99 -17.04 -24.43
C PRO A 56 25.42 -16.62 -24.79
N ASP A 57 26.25 -16.29 -23.79
CA ASP A 57 27.62 -15.81 -24.01
C ASP A 57 28.66 -16.94 -24.01
N THR A 58 28.40 -18.04 -23.28
CA THR A 58 29.36 -19.15 -23.09
C THR A 58 28.86 -20.49 -23.57
N GLY A 59 27.56 -20.64 -23.83
CA GLY A 59 26.93 -21.91 -24.23
C GLY A 59 26.83 -22.93 -23.10
N GLU A 60 27.23 -22.60 -21.87
CA GLU A 60 27.17 -23.49 -20.73
C GLU A 60 25.79 -23.53 -20.08
N ALA A 61 25.46 -24.65 -19.43
CA ALA A 61 24.22 -24.78 -18.66
C ALA A 61 24.24 -23.77 -17.51
N LYS A 62 23.25 -22.88 -17.46
CA LYS A 62 23.06 -21.98 -16.33
C LYS A 62 22.76 -22.81 -15.09
N SER A 63 23.35 -22.46 -13.95
CA SER A 63 23.07 -23.20 -12.73
C SER A 63 21.73 -22.78 -12.13
N MET A 64 20.82 -23.75 -12.01
CA MET A 64 19.54 -23.64 -11.30
C MET A 64 19.65 -22.96 -9.94
N ILE A 65 20.77 -23.22 -9.24
CA ILE A 65 21.07 -22.73 -7.89
C ILE A 65 21.05 -21.20 -7.83
N ASP A 66 21.45 -20.50 -8.89
CA ASP A 66 21.56 -19.04 -8.90
C ASP A 66 20.19 -18.38 -8.79
N ASN A 67 19.21 -18.87 -9.55
CA ASN A 67 17.83 -18.36 -9.51
C ASN A 67 17.17 -18.67 -8.16
N VAL A 68 17.51 -19.80 -7.53
CA VAL A 68 17.00 -20.15 -6.20
C VAL A 68 17.52 -19.17 -5.15
N TRP A 69 18.84 -18.92 -5.10
CA TRP A 69 19.42 -17.99 -4.13
C TRP A 69 18.90 -16.56 -4.34
N ALA A 70 18.79 -16.11 -5.58
CA ALA A 70 18.21 -14.80 -5.90
C ALA A 70 16.74 -14.72 -5.46
N GLY A 71 15.93 -15.74 -5.79
CA GLY A 71 14.52 -15.81 -5.38
C GLY A 71 14.34 -15.79 -3.86
N ILE A 72 15.13 -16.58 -3.12
CA ILE A 72 15.11 -16.60 -1.66
C ILE A 72 15.48 -15.23 -1.08
N ALA A 73 16.54 -14.59 -1.57
CA ALA A 73 16.95 -13.27 -1.09
C ALA A 73 15.82 -12.23 -1.26
N LEU A 74 15.13 -12.24 -2.40
CA LEU A 74 14.00 -11.34 -2.66
C LEU A 74 12.80 -11.61 -1.75
N LEU A 75 12.49 -12.88 -1.48
CA LEU A 75 11.42 -13.25 -0.54
C LEU A 75 11.73 -12.81 0.89
N VAL A 76 12.98 -12.95 1.34
CA VAL A 76 13.42 -12.48 2.66
C VAL A 76 13.25 -10.96 2.78
N VAL A 77 13.69 -10.20 1.78
CA VAL A 77 13.54 -8.73 1.76
C VAL A 77 12.05 -8.35 1.72
N SER A 78 11.25 -9.00 0.88
CA SER A 78 9.80 -8.78 0.81
C SER A 78 9.13 -9.03 2.16
N ALA A 79 9.44 -10.15 2.83
CA ALA A 79 8.90 -10.47 4.15
C ALA A 79 9.29 -9.44 5.21
N ALA A 80 10.55 -8.98 5.20
CA ALA A 80 11.02 -7.93 6.10
C ALA A 80 10.27 -6.61 5.89
N LEU A 81 10.03 -6.22 4.62
CA LEU A 81 9.28 -5.00 4.29
C LEU A 81 7.80 -5.11 4.67
N ILE A 82 7.16 -6.26 4.45
CA ILE A 82 5.76 -6.50 4.89
C ILE A 82 5.68 -6.40 6.41
N LEU A 83 6.61 -7.04 7.13
CA LEU A 83 6.65 -6.99 8.59
C LEU A 83 6.82 -5.54 9.08
N TRP A 84 7.72 -4.78 8.45
CA TRP A 84 7.91 -3.36 8.77
C TRP A 84 6.66 -2.53 8.50
N ALA A 85 6.01 -2.71 7.33
CA ALA A 85 4.80 -1.98 6.97
C ALA A 85 3.65 -2.25 7.96
N LYS A 86 3.57 -3.49 8.49
CA LYS A 86 2.61 -3.84 9.54
C LYS A 86 2.95 -3.21 10.90
N LEU A 87 4.23 -3.06 11.23
CA LEU A 87 4.69 -2.45 12.48
C LEU A 87 4.54 -0.92 12.49
N ASN A 88 4.73 -0.26 11.34
CA ASN A 88 4.63 1.20 11.19
C ASN A 88 3.55 1.59 10.18
N PRO A 89 2.25 1.47 10.54
CA PRO A 89 1.16 1.88 9.66
C PRO A 89 1.16 3.40 9.47
N VAL A 90 1.19 3.84 8.21
CA VAL A 90 1.00 5.26 7.86
C VAL A 90 -0.48 5.61 8.05
N VAL A 91 -0.76 6.52 8.98
CA VAL A 91 -2.08 7.09 9.23
C VAL A 91 -2.03 8.54 8.76
N VAL A 92 -2.83 8.87 7.75
CA VAL A 92 -3.02 10.27 7.31
C VAL A 92 -4.28 10.78 8.01
N ASP A 93 -4.18 11.95 8.64
CA ASP A 93 -5.29 12.60 9.30
C ASP A 93 -5.81 13.73 8.40
N GLU A 94 -6.96 13.50 7.77
CA GLU A 94 -7.58 14.49 6.87
C GLU A 94 -8.25 15.64 7.63
N SER A 95 -8.45 15.51 8.95
CA SER A 95 -8.99 16.59 9.78
C SER A 95 -8.02 17.76 9.98
N LEU A 96 -6.77 17.62 9.52
CA LEU A 96 -5.75 18.68 9.55
C LEU A 96 -5.72 19.52 8.26
N ILE A 97 -6.59 19.22 7.28
CA ILE A 97 -6.75 20.00 6.06
C ILE A 97 -7.81 21.08 6.32
N ASP A 98 -7.37 22.30 6.62
CA ASP A 98 -8.24 23.48 6.69
C ASP A 98 -8.70 23.85 5.27
N GLU A 99 -9.83 23.29 4.82
CA GLU A 99 -10.46 23.60 3.52
C GLU A 99 -10.75 25.11 3.35
N ASP A 100 -11.03 25.81 4.46
CA ASP A 100 -11.27 27.25 4.54
C ASP A 100 -10.03 28.12 4.24
N LYS A 101 -8.82 27.54 4.21
CA LYS A 101 -7.57 28.25 3.87
C LYS A 101 -7.08 28.01 2.44
N LEU A 102 -7.82 27.25 1.64
CA LEU A 102 -7.47 27.02 0.24
C LEU A 102 -7.77 28.29 -0.57
N PRO A 103 -6.80 28.85 -1.31
CA PRO A 103 -7.06 30.00 -2.16
C PRO A 103 -7.98 29.60 -3.32
N GLY A 104 -9.24 30.07 -3.29
CA GLY A 104 -10.19 29.95 -4.41
C GLY A 104 -11.55 29.33 -4.10
N THR A 105 -11.94 29.13 -2.84
CA THR A 105 -13.25 28.53 -2.47
C THR A 105 -14.42 29.54 -2.45
N ASP A 106 -14.22 30.76 -2.95
CA ASP A 106 -15.24 31.82 -3.01
C ASP A 106 -16.20 31.61 -4.21
N THR A 107 -17.04 30.57 -4.19
CA THR A 107 -18.17 30.43 -5.14
C THR A 107 -19.43 29.93 -4.46
#